data_AF-A0AAD0ABF3-F1
#
_entry.id   AF-A0AAD0ABF3-F1
#
_cell.length_a   1.000
_cell.length_b   1.000
_cell.length_c   1.000
_cell.angle_alpha   90.00
_cell.angle_beta   90.00
_cell.angle_gamma   90.00
#
_symmetry.space_group_name_H-M   'P 1'
#
loop_
_entity.id
_entity.type
_entity.pdbx_description
1 polymer ?
#
loop_
_entity_poly.entity_id
_entity_poly.type
_entity_poly.pdbx_seq_one_letter_code
_entity_poly.pdbx_strand_id
1 'polypeptide(L)'
;MAQQNQGDSASAGDGMERGLSNRHVQFIAIGGTIGTGLFLGSGKSIALTGPSIILVYIGVGVIMYLLMRAIGELMYRSPVQHTFIAFISRYLGQGWGSFAGWSYWIVLILIGMSELTAVGTYFVTFFGTFGIDLSAWRGLIELCFLTAMVCINLIAVRVFGETEFWFSMIKITLILAMIVTAVVMVITGFHYPAVHMPGQDWISPAGHAGFDNITTGLSLAPNGWMAFFMSFQMVFFAYEMIEFVGVTVSETQNPRKVLPKAINQIILRVLIFYVGALVAIMLIVPWRSFRPNADGSFTSPFVMVFRYAGVDWAAALVFFVVITAASSSLNSLLYSAGRNLFQLAAAGRSPVMRSLHTISRRGKVPARAIVLSGVLILLSPVLHMLPGFENTFVLFTSCSSAVIIFIYILTLLAHRRYRTSPDFMPDGFIMPAYRVTGALAIAFFVLIYLSLFLAPDTRYPAILGLVWLLVFGGICLWKHKGEPLSVD
;
A
#
# COMPACT_ATOMS: atom_id res chain seq x y z
N MET A 1 -18.66 43.89 20.67
CA MET A 1 -17.26 43.74 20.22
C MET A 1 -16.48 43.02 21.32
N ALA A 2 -16.25 41.71 21.13
CA ALA A 2 -15.23 40.86 21.77
C ALA A 2 -15.67 39.37 21.66
N GLN A 3 -15.88 38.91 20.43
CA GLN A 3 -15.93 37.49 20.07
C GLN A 3 -15.07 37.34 18.82
N GLN A 4 -13.75 37.41 19.02
CA GLN A 4 -12.73 37.13 18.02
C GLN A 4 -11.57 36.46 18.75
N ASN A 5 -11.06 35.37 18.16
CA ASN A 5 -9.84 34.62 18.52
C ASN A 5 -9.89 33.64 19.71
N GLN A 6 -10.69 32.57 19.59
CA GLN A 6 -10.30 31.25 20.10
C GLN A 6 -10.54 30.18 19.02
N GLY A 7 -9.87 30.36 17.89
CA GLY A 7 -9.62 29.30 16.91
C GLY A 7 -8.24 28.68 17.15
N ASP A 8 -7.91 28.41 18.42
CA ASP A 8 -6.63 27.82 18.77
C ASP A 8 -6.51 26.46 18.11
N SER A 9 -5.56 26.39 17.17
CA SER A 9 -5.02 25.18 16.60
C SER A 9 -4.77 24.17 17.72
N ALA A 10 -5.57 23.10 17.76
CA ALA A 10 -5.36 21.98 18.66
C ALA A 10 -4.02 21.30 18.33
N SER A 11 -2.91 21.83 18.84
CA SER A 11 -1.62 21.16 18.88
C SER A 11 -1.81 19.89 19.69
N ALA A 12 -1.50 18.73 19.10
CA ALA A 12 -1.33 17.52 19.89
C ALA A 12 -0.22 17.75 20.93
N GLY A 13 -0.18 16.93 21.99
CA GLY A 13 0.89 16.99 23.00
C GLY A 13 2.31 16.78 22.45
N ASP A 14 2.47 16.55 21.15
CA ASP A 14 3.73 16.45 20.42
C ASP A 14 4.13 17.74 19.66
N GLY A 15 3.27 18.77 19.59
CA GLY A 15 3.55 20.04 18.91
C GLY A 15 3.31 20.09 17.40
N MET A 16 2.77 19.03 16.78
CA MET A 16 2.42 19.01 15.36
C MET A 16 1.04 19.61 15.07
N GLU A 17 0.87 20.19 13.87
CA GLU A 17 -0.42 20.75 13.42
C GLU A 17 -1.39 19.67 12.91
N ARG A 18 -2.62 19.70 13.43
CA ARG A 18 -3.74 18.90 12.92
C ARG A 18 -4.53 19.72 11.89
N GLY A 19 -4.39 19.38 10.61
CA GLY A 19 -4.95 20.17 9.50
C GLY A 19 -5.85 19.40 8.52
N LEU A 20 -6.10 18.11 8.74
CA LEU A 20 -6.88 17.29 7.81
C LEU A 20 -8.39 17.44 8.04
N SER A 21 -9.12 17.80 6.98
CA SER A 21 -10.58 17.84 6.99
C SER A 21 -11.17 16.42 6.92
N ASN A 22 -12.43 16.24 7.30
CA ASN A 22 -13.11 14.95 7.14
C ASN A 22 -13.11 14.45 5.68
N ARG A 23 -13.21 15.36 4.71
CA ARG A 23 -13.12 15.04 3.29
C ARG A 23 -11.72 14.56 2.93
N HIS A 24 -10.67 15.23 3.43
CA HIS A 24 -9.29 14.77 3.22
C HIS A 24 -9.12 13.36 3.76
N VAL A 25 -9.53 13.09 5.00
CA VAL A 25 -9.36 11.75 5.57
C VAL A 25 -10.13 10.68 4.82
N GLN A 26 -11.33 10.96 4.32
CA GLN A 26 -12.06 9.99 3.49
C GLN A 26 -11.34 9.72 2.16
N PHE A 27 -10.89 10.75 1.45
CA PHE A 27 -10.22 10.58 0.17
C PHE A 27 -8.81 9.99 0.32
N ILE A 28 -8.04 10.40 1.34
CA ILE A 28 -6.76 9.78 1.70
C ILE A 28 -6.98 8.31 2.04
N ALA A 29 -8.01 7.99 2.82
CA ALA A 29 -8.34 6.62 3.16
C ALA A 29 -8.74 5.80 1.93
N ILE A 30 -9.44 6.39 0.95
CA ILE A 30 -9.82 5.70 -0.30
C ILE A 30 -8.62 5.56 -1.22
N GLY A 31 -7.97 6.66 -1.59
CA GLY A 31 -6.87 6.67 -2.54
C GLY A 31 -5.58 6.03 -2.02
N GLY A 32 -5.31 6.12 -0.72
CA GLY A 32 -4.20 5.42 -0.08
C GLY A 32 -4.33 3.90 -0.11
N THR A 33 -5.55 3.38 -0.31
CA THR A 33 -5.80 1.95 -0.54
C THR A 33 -5.76 1.55 -2.01
N ILE A 34 -5.39 2.45 -2.93
CA ILE A 34 -5.30 2.20 -4.37
C ILE A 34 -3.89 2.63 -4.81
N GLY A 35 -2.97 1.67 -4.87
CA GLY A 35 -1.56 1.90 -5.19
C GLY A 35 -1.13 1.22 -6.48
N THR A 36 0.18 1.27 -6.72
CA THR A 36 0.80 0.67 -7.92
C THR A 36 0.64 -0.85 -7.97
N GLY A 37 0.48 -1.53 -6.83
CA GLY A 37 0.27 -2.98 -6.77
C GLY A 37 -0.90 -3.48 -7.63
N LEU A 38 -2.01 -2.74 -7.71
CA LEU A 38 -3.12 -3.09 -8.61
C LEU A 38 -2.78 -2.85 -10.09
N PHE A 39 -2.11 -1.74 -10.42
CA PHE A 39 -1.85 -1.34 -11.81
C PHE A 39 -0.68 -2.08 -12.47
N LEU A 40 0.38 -2.37 -11.70
CA LEU A 40 1.55 -3.16 -12.11
C LEU A 40 1.35 -4.66 -11.90
N GLY A 41 0.83 -5.01 -10.71
CA GLY A 41 0.83 -6.39 -10.25
C GLY A 41 -0.27 -7.25 -10.85
N SER A 42 -1.38 -6.64 -11.31
CA SER A 42 -2.54 -7.39 -11.81
C SER A 42 -2.23 -8.20 -13.06
N GLY A 43 -1.40 -7.71 -13.99
CA GLY A 43 -1.05 -8.44 -15.22
C GLY A 43 -0.37 -9.78 -14.91
N LYS A 44 0.70 -9.76 -14.11
CA LYS A 44 1.40 -10.97 -13.64
C LYS A 44 0.47 -11.87 -12.83
N SER A 45 -0.37 -11.30 -11.97
CA SER A 45 -1.26 -12.08 -11.09
C SER A 45 -2.40 -12.77 -11.86
N ILE A 46 -2.97 -12.11 -12.87
CA ILE A 46 -3.94 -12.72 -13.81
C ILE A 46 -3.25 -13.80 -14.64
N ALA A 47 -2.03 -13.56 -15.14
CA ALA A 47 -1.29 -14.57 -15.88
C ALA A 47 -1.01 -15.83 -15.04
N LEU A 48 -0.73 -15.67 -13.74
CA LEU A 48 -0.48 -16.79 -12.82
C LEU A 48 -1.75 -17.56 -12.47
N THR A 49 -2.87 -16.88 -12.21
CA THR A 49 -4.05 -17.52 -11.60
C THR A 49 -5.29 -17.57 -12.49
N GLY A 50 -5.28 -16.85 -13.60
CA GLY A 50 -6.45 -16.65 -14.43
C GLY A 50 -7.59 -15.99 -13.64
N PRO A 51 -8.85 -16.38 -13.87
CA PRO A 51 -10.01 -15.76 -13.21
C PRO A 51 -10.05 -15.92 -11.70
N SER A 52 -9.37 -16.94 -11.16
CA SER A 52 -9.35 -17.17 -9.70
C SER A 52 -8.58 -16.09 -8.93
N ILE A 53 -7.89 -15.17 -9.63
CA ILE A 53 -7.33 -13.94 -9.05
C ILE A 53 -8.37 -13.15 -8.24
N ILE A 54 -9.64 -13.15 -8.69
CA ILE A 54 -10.74 -12.48 -7.99
C ILE A 54 -10.90 -13.07 -6.57
N LEU A 55 -10.82 -14.39 -6.45
CA LEU A 55 -10.93 -15.06 -5.15
C LEU A 55 -9.73 -14.77 -4.26
N VAL A 56 -8.52 -14.65 -4.83
CA VAL A 56 -7.33 -14.25 -4.07
C VAL A 56 -7.48 -12.83 -3.53
N TYR A 57 -7.90 -11.85 -4.36
CA TYR A 57 -8.14 -10.48 -3.90
C TYR A 57 -9.26 -10.40 -2.86
N ILE A 58 -10.36 -11.16 -3.01
CA ILE A 58 -11.42 -11.23 -2.00
C ILE A 58 -10.86 -11.82 -0.69
N GLY A 59 -10.14 -12.94 -0.76
CA GLY A 59 -9.58 -13.61 0.41
C GLY A 59 -8.61 -12.71 1.18
N VAL A 60 -7.61 -12.16 0.48
CA VAL A 60 -6.65 -11.21 1.07
C VAL A 60 -7.37 -9.97 1.60
N GLY A 61 -8.30 -9.39 0.84
CA GLY A 61 -9.07 -8.22 1.25
C GLY A 61 -9.93 -8.45 2.50
N VAL A 62 -10.54 -9.64 2.66
CA VAL A 62 -11.27 -10.02 3.88
C VAL A 62 -10.33 -10.09 5.07
N ILE A 63 -9.16 -10.71 4.93
CA ILE A 63 -8.18 -10.81 6.01
C ILE A 63 -7.60 -9.44 6.38
N MET A 64 -7.33 -8.58 5.40
CA MET A 64 -6.90 -7.20 5.63
C MET A 64 -8.01 -6.37 6.30
N TYR A 65 -9.28 -6.60 5.96
CA TYR A 65 -10.40 -6.01 6.69
C TYR A 65 -10.43 -6.47 8.15
N LEU A 66 -10.21 -7.75 8.44
CA LEU A 66 -10.13 -8.26 9.82
C LEU A 66 -8.98 -7.63 10.59
N LEU A 67 -7.80 -7.51 9.98
CA LEU A 67 -6.68 -6.76 10.57
C LEU A 67 -7.08 -5.32 10.91
N MET A 68 -7.74 -4.63 9.98
CA MET A 68 -8.19 -3.25 10.19
C MET A 68 -9.29 -3.14 11.24
N ARG A 69 -10.13 -4.15 11.43
CA ARG A 69 -11.06 -4.23 12.56
C ARG A 69 -10.31 -4.32 13.89
N ALA A 70 -9.25 -5.13 13.97
CA ALA A 70 -8.42 -5.24 15.17
C ALA A 70 -7.68 -3.93 15.48
N ILE A 71 -7.05 -3.31 14.47
CA ILE A 71 -6.42 -1.99 14.59
C ILE A 71 -7.45 -0.94 15.03
N GLY A 72 -8.63 -0.94 14.42
CA GLY A 72 -9.70 -0.02 14.75
C GLY A 72 -10.17 -0.12 16.19
N GLU A 73 -10.33 -1.33 16.71
CA GLU A 73 -10.74 -1.55 18.09
C GLU A 73 -9.66 -1.03 19.07
N LEU A 74 -8.38 -1.30 18.79
CA LEU A 74 -7.26 -0.74 19.56
C LEU A 74 -7.24 0.80 19.53
N MET A 75 -7.35 1.39 18.34
CA MET A 75 -7.32 2.84 18.15
C MET A 75 -8.56 3.54 18.70
N TYR A 76 -9.71 2.87 18.75
CA TYR A 76 -10.93 3.43 19.34
C TYR A 76 -10.77 3.69 20.84
N ARG A 77 -10.02 2.83 21.54
CA ARG A 77 -9.68 2.99 22.97
C ARG A 77 -8.81 4.22 23.23
N SER A 78 -7.79 4.42 22.40
CA SER A 78 -6.80 5.49 22.55
C SER A 78 -6.59 6.24 21.25
N PRO A 79 -7.55 7.12 20.85
CA PRO A 79 -7.53 7.80 19.55
C PRO A 79 -6.40 8.82 19.38
N VAL A 80 -5.67 9.12 20.46
CA VAL A 80 -4.52 10.02 20.48
C VAL A 80 -3.26 9.32 19.99
N GLN A 81 -3.23 7.98 19.96
CA GLN A 81 -2.07 7.26 19.43
C GLN A 81 -2.02 7.37 17.90
N HIS A 82 -0.92 7.90 17.40
CA HIS A 82 -0.69 8.14 15.99
C HIS A 82 -0.29 6.88 15.21
N THR A 83 0.11 5.80 15.88
CA THR A 83 0.47 4.53 15.25
C THR A 83 -0.09 3.34 16.03
N PHE A 84 -0.55 2.32 15.31
CA PHE A 84 -1.02 1.08 15.91
C PHE A 84 0.12 0.28 16.58
N ILE A 85 1.37 0.60 16.26
CA ILE A 85 2.58 -0.03 16.85
C ILE A 85 2.67 0.24 18.35
N ALA A 86 2.19 1.39 18.83
CA ALA A 86 2.22 1.70 20.25
C ALA A 86 1.39 0.70 21.09
N PHE A 87 0.39 0.04 20.49
CA PHE A 87 -0.33 -1.06 21.14
C PHE A 87 0.47 -2.37 21.19
N ILE A 88 1.38 -2.61 20.24
CA ILE A 88 2.33 -3.73 20.32
C ILE A 88 3.22 -3.55 21.54
N SER A 89 3.80 -2.35 21.71
CA SER A 89 4.61 -2.04 22.90
C SER A 89 3.83 -2.21 24.21
N ARG A 90 2.60 -1.68 24.27
CA ARG A 90 1.74 -1.73 25.47
C ARG A 90 1.38 -3.16 25.87
N TYR A 91 0.94 -3.98 24.91
CA TYR A 91 0.37 -5.29 25.24
C TYR A 91 1.36 -6.45 25.11
N LEU A 92 2.38 -6.35 24.26
CA LEU A 92 3.40 -7.39 24.07
C LEU A 92 4.78 -7.03 24.64
N GLY A 93 4.98 -5.78 25.06
CA GLY A 93 6.19 -5.30 25.73
C GLY A 93 7.15 -4.55 24.82
N GLN A 94 8.07 -3.81 25.44
CA GLN A 94 8.95 -2.87 24.76
C GLN A 94 9.89 -3.55 23.75
N GLY A 95 10.27 -4.81 23.97
CA GLY A 95 11.06 -5.60 23.00
C GLY A 95 10.37 -5.72 21.64
N TRP A 96 9.13 -6.22 21.62
CA TRP A 96 8.32 -6.31 20.40
C TRP A 96 7.90 -4.95 19.86
N GLY A 97 7.67 -3.97 20.76
CA GLY A 97 7.41 -2.58 20.40
C GLY A 97 8.55 -1.94 19.61
N SER A 98 9.79 -2.05 20.11
CA SER A 98 11.00 -1.57 19.45
C SER A 98 11.24 -2.28 18.12
N PHE A 99 11.06 -3.61 18.06
CA PHE A 99 11.14 -4.36 16.80
C PHE A 99 10.13 -3.86 15.78
N ALA A 100 8.85 -3.78 16.15
CA ALA A 100 7.78 -3.37 15.24
C ALA A 100 7.94 -1.91 14.80
N GLY A 101 8.36 -1.01 15.69
CA GLY A 101 8.61 0.39 15.38
C GLY A 101 9.67 0.58 14.29
N TRP A 102 10.88 0.07 14.53
CA TRP A 102 11.98 0.19 13.56
C TRP A 102 11.71 -0.58 12.28
N SER A 103 11.13 -1.78 12.39
CA SER A 103 10.81 -2.60 11.23
C SER A 103 9.73 -1.95 10.36
N TYR A 104 8.73 -1.30 10.97
CA TYR A 104 7.71 -0.58 10.21
C TYR A 104 8.30 0.61 9.45
N TRP A 105 9.19 1.39 10.08
CA TRP A 105 9.87 2.48 9.36
C TRP A 105 10.68 1.97 8.16
N ILE A 106 11.38 0.83 8.30
CA ILE A 106 12.10 0.19 7.20
C ILE A 106 11.14 -0.32 6.12
N VAL A 107 10.02 -0.94 6.51
CA VAL A 107 8.96 -1.35 5.57
C VAL A 107 8.47 -0.16 4.76
N LEU A 108 8.21 0.98 5.41
CA LEU A 108 7.80 2.19 4.70
C LEU A 108 8.89 2.63 3.71
N ILE A 109 10.17 2.56 4.05
CA ILE A 109 11.24 2.86 3.09
C ILE A 109 11.21 1.89 1.89
N LEU A 110 11.08 0.59 2.14
CA LEU A 110 11.04 -0.44 1.08
C LEU A 110 9.84 -0.26 0.15
N ILE A 111 8.65 0.04 0.69
CA ILE A 111 7.48 0.40 -0.13
C ILE A 111 7.82 1.64 -0.96
N GLY A 112 8.48 2.65 -0.38
CA GLY A 112 8.87 3.88 -1.07
C GLY A 112 9.85 3.63 -2.21
N MET A 113 10.78 2.69 -2.04
CA MET A 113 11.69 2.25 -3.10
C MET A 113 10.95 1.55 -4.24
N SER A 114 9.94 0.73 -3.93
CA SER A 114 9.10 0.10 -4.95
C SER A 114 8.25 1.11 -5.72
N GLU A 115 7.65 2.08 -5.03
CA GLU A 115 6.85 3.13 -5.65
C GLU A 115 7.71 4.08 -6.50
N LEU A 116 8.93 4.39 -6.05
CA LEU A 116 9.87 5.19 -6.83
C LEU A 116 10.36 4.45 -8.08
N THR A 117 10.63 3.15 -7.97
CA THR A 117 10.93 2.29 -9.12
C THR A 117 9.78 2.33 -10.14
N ALA A 118 8.54 2.20 -9.67
CA ALA A 118 7.34 2.27 -10.51
C ALA A 118 7.24 3.62 -11.24
N VAL A 119 7.47 4.75 -10.53
CA VAL A 119 7.51 6.08 -11.16
C VAL A 119 8.55 6.12 -12.27
N GLY A 120 9.78 5.67 -12.02
CA GLY A 120 10.84 5.66 -13.03
C GLY A 120 10.45 4.88 -14.28
N THR A 121 9.96 3.65 -14.12
CA THR A 121 9.50 2.83 -15.24
C THR A 121 8.38 3.50 -16.02
N TYR A 122 7.31 3.93 -15.35
CA TYR A 122 6.14 4.47 -16.04
C TYR A 122 6.36 5.84 -16.64
N PHE A 123 7.22 6.67 -16.06
CA PHE A 123 7.54 7.95 -16.64
C PHE A 123 8.28 7.77 -17.96
N VAL A 124 9.26 6.86 -18.01
CA VAL A 124 9.94 6.48 -19.26
C VAL A 124 8.95 5.91 -20.26
N THR A 125 8.08 4.97 -19.85
CA THR A 125 7.10 4.38 -20.76
C THR A 125 6.06 5.40 -21.25
N PHE A 126 5.60 6.31 -20.40
CA PHE A 126 4.66 7.38 -20.75
C PHE A 126 5.23 8.29 -21.84
N PHE A 127 6.44 8.81 -21.67
CA PHE A 127 7.09 9.63 -22.69
C PHE A 127 7.45 8.83 -23.95
N GLY A 128 7.77 7.53 -23.79
CA GLY A 128 7.93 6.60 -24.90
C GLY A 128 6.69 6.48 -25.79
N THR A 129 5.48 6.63 -25.23
CA THR A 129 4.24 6.66 -26.05
C THR A 129 4.17 7.85 -27.01
N PHE A 130 4.95 8.90 -26.77
CA PHE A 130 5.10 10.07 -27.65
C PHE A 130 6.39 10.02 -28.49
N GLY A 131 7.10 8.89 -28.51
CA GLY A 131 8.35 8.71 -29.25
C GLY A 131 9.58 9.32 -28.57
N ILE A 132 9.50 9.63 -27.28
CA ILE A 132 10.61 10.24 -26.51
C ILE A 132 11.23 9.17 -25.62
N ASP A 133 12.45 8.73 -25.94
CA ASP A 133 13.21 7.78 -25.12
C ASP A 133 13.92 8.51 -23.96
N LEU A 134 13.45 8.25 -22.74
CA LEU A 134 14.02 8.78 -21.50
C LEU A 134 14.72 7.70 -20.66
N SER A 135 14.98 6.51 -21.22
CA SER A 135 15.50 5.35 -20.47
C SER A 135 16.84 5.67 -19.78
N ALA A 136 17.74 6.38 -20.46
CA ALA A 136 19.02 6.81 -19.89
C ALA A 136 18.87 7.81 -18.72
N TRP A 137 17.74 8.52 -18.64
CA TRP A 137 17.46 9.56 -17.65
C TRP A 137 16.62 9.05 -16.47
N ARG A 138 16.28 7.75 -16.44
CA ARG A 138 15.40 7.17 -15.42
C ARG A 138 15.84 7.51 -13.99
N GLY A 139 17.13 7.34 -13.66
CA GLY A 139 17.64 7.66 -12.32
C GLY A 139 17.50 9.15 -11.96
N LEU A 140 17.69 10.05 -12.93
CA LEU A 140 17.49 11.48 -12.71
C LEU A 140 16.00 11.81 -12.50
N ILE A 141 15.11 11.17 -13.27
CA ILE A 141 13.66 11.32 -13.11
C ILE A 141 13.23 10.90 -11.71
N GLU A 142 13.66 9.74 -11.23
CA GLU A 142 13.38 9.25 -9.88
C GLU A 142 13.89 10.24 -8.81
N LEU A 143 15.12 10.75 -8.96
CA LEU A 143 15.68 11.76 -8.05
C LEU A 143 14.86 13.05 -8.01
N CYS A 144 14.55 13.64 -9.18
CA CYS A 144 13.78 14.87 -9.29
C CYS A 144 12.37 14.69 -8.71
N PHE A 145 11.74 13.56 -8.99
CA PHE A 145 10.40 13.26 -8.53
C PHE A 145 10.34 13.08 -7.01
N LEU A 146 11.26 12.30 -6.43
CA LEU A 146 11.31 12.14 -4.98
C LEU A 146 11.61 13.47 -4.28
N THR A 147 12.51 14.28 -4.85
CA THR A 147 12.81 15.62 -4.33
C THR A 147 11.56 16.49 -4.31
N ALA A 148 10.74 16.47 -5.37
CA ALA A 148 9.47 17.19 -5.41
C ALA A 148 8.50 16.68 -4.32
N MET A 149 8.38 15.36 -4.13
CA MET A 149 7.50 14.78 -3.11
C MET A 149 7.95 15.11 -1.68
N VAL A 150 9.27 15.10 -1.42
CA VAL A 150 9.83 15.52 -0.13
C VAL A 150 9.51 17.00 0.11
N CYS A 151 9.71 17.88 -0.89
CA CYS A 151 9.39 19.29 -0.77
C CYS A 151 7.90 19.53 -0.43
N ILE A 152 6.98 18.82 -1.08
CA ILE A 152 5.53 18.88 -0.75
C ILE A 152 5.28 18.54 0.72
N ASN A 153 5.95 17.50 1.23
CA ASN A 153 5.83 17.05 2.62
C ASN A 153 6.49 18.00 3.65
N LEU A 154 7.32 18.96 3.20
CA LEU A 154 7.99 19.93 4.07
C LEU A 154 7.22 21.27 4.22
N ILE A 155 6.28 21.58 3.33
CA ILE A 155 5.60 22.89 3.30
C ILE A 155 4.49 22.99 4.36
N ALA A 156 3.44 22.19 4.26
CA ALA A 156 2.32 22.19 5.21
C ALA A 156 1.46 20.93 5.09
N VAL A 157 0.93 20.44 6.22
CA VAL A 157 0.02 19.28 6.29
C VAL A 157 -1.23 19.47 5.44
N ARG A 158 -1.69 20.72 5.25
CA ARG A 158 -2.83 21.03 4.38
C ARG A 158 -2.54 20.81 2.90
N VAL A 159 -1.33 21.16 2.43
CA VAL A 159 -0.92 20.95 1.03
C VAL A 159 -0.79 19.46 0.72
N PHE A 160 -0.33 18.67 1.70
CA PHE A 160 -0.37 17.22 1.64
C PHE A 160 -1.81 16.70 1.41
N GLY A 161 -2.77 17.16 2.23
CA GLY A 161 -4.17 16.71 2.13
C GLY A 161 -4.87 17.09 0.82
N GLU A 162 -4.60 18.29 0.29
CA GLU A 162 -5.16 18.74 -1.00
C GLU A 162 -4.56 17.97 -2.18
N THR A 163 -3.23 17.78 -2.20
CA THR A 163 -2.54 16.98 -3.22
C THR A 163 -3.11 15.56 -3.26
N GLU A 164 -3.26 14.94 -2.09
CA GLU A 164 -3.78 13.58 -1.97
C GLU A 164 -5.25 13.47 -2.41
N PHE A 165 -6.05 14.50 -2.14
CA PHE A 165 -7.43 14.57 -2.62
C PHE A 165 -7.49 14.51 -4.16
N TRP A 166 -6.67 15.30 -4.86
CA TRP A 166 -6.64 15.32 -6.32
C TRP A 166 -6.11 14.01 -6.91
N PHE A 167 -5.00 13.48 -6.39
CA PHE A 167 -4.47 12.19 -6.85
C PHE A 167 -5.45 11.04 -6.65
N SER A 168 -6.16 11.02 -5.51
CA SER A 168 -7.21 10.03 -5.24
C SER A 168 -8.37 10.14 -6.23
N MET A 169 -8.79 11.38 -6.56
CA MET A 169 -9.88 11.61 -7.51
C MET A 169 -9.56 11.07 -8.91
N ILE A 170 -8.33 11.27 -9.40
CA ILE A 170 -7.88 10.77 -10.71
C ILE A 170 -7.97 9.24 -10.75
N LYS A 171 -7.44 8.55 -9.73
CA LYS A 171 -7.47 7.09 -9.62
C LYS A 171 -8.89 6.52 -9.61
N ILE A 172 -9.75 7.07 -8.75
CA ILE A 172 -11.13 6.62 -8.59
C ILE A 172 -11.89 6.80 -9.91
N THR A 173 -11.72 7.95 -10.56
CA THR A 173 -12.38 8.26 -11.84
C THR A 173 -11.97 7.27 -12.93
N LEU A 174 -10.67 6.94 -13.04
CA LEU A 174 -10.20 5.95 -14.01
C LEU A 174 -10.85 4.58 -13.80
N ILE A 175 -10.87 4.08 -12.55
CA ILE A 175 -11.43 2.75 -12.25
C ILE A 175 -12.92 2.73 -12.54
N LEU A 176 -13.67 3.76 -12.14
CA LEU A 176 -15.10 3.84 -12.44
C LEU A 176 -15.37 3.94 -13.93
N ALA A 177 -14.60 4.74 -14.67
CA ALA A 177 -14.70 4.83 -16.13
C ALA A 177 -14.44 3.46 -16.78
N MET A 178 -13.42 2.73 -16.33
CA MET A 178 -13.11 1.40 -16.82
C MET A 178 -14.25 0.40 -16.57
N ILE A 179 -14.84 0.41 -15.36
CA ILE A 179 -15.98 -0.46 -15.03
C ILE A 179 -17.18 -0.13 -15.92
N VAL A 180 -17.51 1.16 -16.09
CA VAL A 180 -18.60 1.60 -16.96
C VAL A 180 -18.35 1.18 -18.41
N THR A 181 -17.14 1.36 -18.92
CA THR A 181 -16.75 0.91 -20.27
C THR A 181 -16.97 -0.58 -20.45
N ALA A 182 -16.54 -1.41 -19.49
CA ALA A 182 -16.77 -2.86 -19.54
C ALA A 182 -18.26 -3.22 -19.56
N VAL A 183 -19.06 -2.58 -18.71
CA VAL A 183 -20.52 -2.80 -18.69
C VAL A 183 -21.16 -2.43 -20.02
N VAL A 184 -20.80 -1.27 -20.59
CA VAL A 184 -21.32 -0.82 -21.89
C VAL A 184 -20.91 -1.77 -23.01
N MET A 185 -19.63 -2.16 -23.07
CA MET A 185 -19.12 -3.09 -24.08
C MET A 185 -19.80 -4.46 -24.00
N VAL A 186 -20.06 -4.98 -22.79
CA VAL A 186 -20.80 -6.25 -22.63
C VAL A 186 -22.26 -6.12 -23.06
N ILE A 187 -22.97 -5.06 -22.64
CA ILE A 187 -24.39 -4.86 -22.99
C ILE A 187 -24.57 -4.68 -24.50
N THR A 188 -23.64 -4.00 -25.16
CA THR A 188 -23.66 -3.77 -26.60
C THR A 188 -23.17 -4.95 -27.43
N GLY A 189 -22.63 -6.00 -26.80
CA GLY A 189 -22.00 -7.13 -27.50
C GLY A 189 -20.81 -6.67 -28.34
N PHE A 190 -20.00 -5.74 -27.81
CA PHE A 190 -18.93 -5.09 -28.56
C PHE A 190 -17.83 -6.08 -28.96
N HIS A 191 -17.52 -6.10 -30.25
CA HIS A 191 -16.42 -6.86 -30.83
C HIS A 191 -15.29 -5.92 -31.24
N TYR A 192 -14.04 -6.33 -31.03
CA TYR A 192 -12.87 -5.55 -31.37
C TYR A 192 -11.90 -6.37 -32.24
N PRO A 193 -11.17 -5.71 -33.16
CA PRO A 193 -10.19 -6.37 -34.01
C PRO A 193 -8.95 -6.77 -33.21
N ALA A 194 -8.02 -7.48 -33.87
CA ALA A 194 -6.70 -7.71 -33.31
C ALA A 194 -5.93 -6.38 -33.23
N VAL A 195 -5.27 -6.12 -32.09
CA VAL A 195 -4.61 -4.82 -31.84
C VAL A 195 -3.21 -5.06 -31.28
N HIS A 196 -2.23 -4.31 -31.80
CA HIS A 196 -0.91 -4.22 -31.18
C HIS A 196 -0.96 -3.30 -29.97
N MET A 197 -0.52 -3.79 -28.81
CA MET A 197 -0.53 -3.02 -27.57
C MET A 197 0.84 -2.37 -27.33
N PRO A 198 0.90 -1.11 -26.87
CA PRO A 198 2.16 -0.50 -26.47
C PRO A 198 2.83 -1.29 -25.34
N GLY A 199 4.10 -1.66 -25.53
CA GLY A 199 4.85 -2.48 -24.56
C GLY A 199 4.42 -3.95 -24.53
N GLN A 200 3.96 -4.49 -25.66
CA GLN A 200 3.67 -5.91 -25.84
C GLN A 200 4.38 -6.44 -27.10
N ASP A 201 5.00 -7.62 -27.00
CA ASP A 201 5.80 -8.19 -28.10
C ASP A 201 4.98 -8.94 -29.16
N TRP A 202 3.68 -9.15 -28.91
CA TRP A 202 2.77 -9.87 -29.82
C TRP A 202 1.50 -9.07 -30.09
N ILE A 203 0.76 -9.48 -31.13
CA ILE A 203 -0.54 -8.90 -31.45
C ILE A 203 -1.60 -9.54 -30.55
N SER A 204 -2.32 -8.71 -29.79
CA SER A 204 -3.44 -9.19 -28.99
C SER A 204 -4.60 -9.57 -29.91
N PRO A 205 -5.20 -10.76 -29.74
CA PRO A 205 -6.16 -11.29 -30.69
C PRO A 205 -7.45 -10.45 -30.73
N ALA A 206 -8.18 -10.57 -31.84
CA ALA A 206 -9.55 -10.10 -31.94
C ALA A 206 -10.44 -10.85 -30.96
N GLY A 207 -11.49 -10.20 -30.48
CA GLY A 207 -12.37 -10.77 -29.47
C GLY A 207 -13.62 -9.94 -29.26
N HIS A 208 -14.31 -10.21 -28.16
CA HIS A 208 -15.50 -9.50 -27.77
C HIS A 208 -15.54 -9.34 -26.25
N ALA A 209 -16.30 -8.34 -25.79
CA ALA A 209 -16.58 -8.20 -24.36
C ALA A 209 -17.71 -9.15 -23.96
N GLY A 210 -17.48 -9.97 -22.94
CA GLY A 210 -18.40 -11.02 -22.53
C GLY A 210 -18.01 -11.73 -21.24
N PHE A 211 -18.98 -12.39 -20.60
CA PHE A 211 -18.75 -13.19 -19.40
C PHE A 211 -17.99 -14.49 -19.69
N ASP A 212 -18.07 -14.98 -20.92
CA ASP A 212 -17.36 -16.15 -21.41
C ASP A 212 -15.83 -15.97 -21.32
N ASN A 213 -15.32 -14.74 -21.39
CA ASN A 213 -13.91 -14.43 -21.15
C ASN A 213 -13.44 -14.79 -19.72
N ILE A 214 -14.37 -14.88 -18.76
CA ILE A 214 -14.12 -15.28 -17.36
C ILE A 214 -14.49 -16.76 -17.16
N THR A 215 -15.66 -17.19 -17.65
CA THR A 215 -16.21 -18.51 -17.33
C THR A 215 -15.61 -19.64 -18.17
N THR A 216 -15.11 -19.34 -19.37
CA THR A 216 -14.56 -20.36 -20.26
C THR A 216 -13.23 -20.87 -19.73
N GLY A 217 -13.20 -22.16 -19.38
CA GLY A 217 -12.04 -22.78 -18.76
C GLY A 217 -11.80 -22.30 -17.32
N LEU A 218 -12.84 -21.86 -16.62
CA LEU A 218 -12.78 -21.52 -15.21
C LEU A 218 -12.36 -22.73 -14.39
N SER A 219 -11.23 -22.58 -13.69
CA SER A 219 -10.74 -23.51 -12.69
C SER A 219 -10.23 -22.68 -11.52
N LEU A 220 -10.21 -23.25 -10.32
CA LEU A 220 -9.65 -22.57 -9.15
C LEU A 220 -8.14 -22.33 -9.30
N ALA A 221 -7.44 -23.23 -9.98
CA ALA A 221 -6.01 -23.14 -10.24
C ALA A 221 -5.71 -23.58 -11.69
N PRO A 222 -6.08 -22.76 -12.70
CA PRO A 222 -5.99 -23.15 -14.11
C PRO A 222 -4.54 -23.39 -14.58
N ASN A 223 -3.58 -22.71 -13.96
CA ASN A 223 -2.14 -22.91 -14.19
C ASN A 223 -1.46 -23.71 -13.06
N GLY A 224 -2.24 -24.42 -12.24
CA GLY A 224 -1.76 -25.22 -11.12
C GLY A 224 -1.70 -24.46 -9.78
N TRP A 225 -1.76 -25.23 -8.68
CA TRP A 225 -1.81 -24.69 -7.32
C TRP A 225 -0.56 -23.89 -6.92
N MET A 226 0.60 -24.24 -7.49
CA MET A 226 1.83 -23.49 -7.26
C MET A 226 1.69 -22.04 -7.77
N ALA A 227 1.23 -21.85 -9.00
CA ALA A 227 1.01 -20.52 -9.58
C ALA A 227 -0.09 -19.75 -8.83
N PHE A 228 -1.12 -20.46 -8.37
CA PHE A 228 -2.16 -19.89 -7.50
C PHE A 228 -1.57 -19.23 -6.25
N PHE A 229 -0.76 -19.95 -5.48
CA PHE A 229 -0.14 -19.40 -4.27
C PHE A 229 0.95 -18.35 -4.55
N MET A 230 1.69 -18.46 -5.67
CA MET A 230 2.69 -17.44 -6.05
C MET A 230 2.08 -16.04 -6.24
N SER A 231 0.79 -15.94 -6.58
CA SER A 231 0.12 -14.64 -6.74
C SER A 231 -0.13 -13.90 -5.43
N PHE A 232 -0.16 -14.60 -4.29
CA PHE A 232 -0.56 -14.02 -3.01
C PHE A 232 0.35 -12.87 -2.60
N GLN A 233 1.65 -12.94 -2.89
CA GLN A 233 2.59 -11.88 -2.54
C GLN A 233 2.22 -10.54 -3.19
N MET A 234 1.98 -10.52 -4.50
CA MET A 234 1.67 -9.29 -5.22
C MET A 234 0.27 -8.76 -4.84
N VAL A 235 -0.69 -9.66 -4.66
CA VAL A 235 -2.03 -9.28 -4.18
C VAL A 235 -1.97 -8.71 -2.77
N PHE A 236 -1.19 -9.31 -1.88
CA PHE A 236 -0.97 -8.81 -0.53
C PHE A 236 -0.30 -7.44 -0.52
N PHE A 237 0.76 -7.25 -1.32
CA PHE A 237 1.41 -5.95 -1.50
C PHE A 237 0.41 -4.87 -1.93
N ALA A 238 -0.53 -5.19 -2.82
CA ALA A 238 -1.56 -4.24 -3.24
C ALA A 238 -2.45 -3.73 -2.09
N TYR A 239 -2.57 -4.48 -0.98
CA TYR A 239 -3.30 -4.08 0.22
C TYR A 239 -2.45 -3.45 1.33
N GLU A 240 -1.12 -3.43 1.19
CA GLU A 240 -0.26 -2.70 2.13
C GLU A 240 -0.64 -1.21 2.13
N MET A 241 -0.33 -0.51 3.22
CA MET A 241 -0.74 0.88 3.50
C MET A 241 -2.22 1.11 3.83
N ILE A 242 -3.07 0.07 3.86
CA ILE A 242 -4.44 0.22 4.35
C ILE A 242 -4.50 0.66 5.83
N GLU A 243 -3.49 0.32 6.61
CA GLU A 243 -3.29 0.74 8.00
C GLU A 243 -3.09 2.25 8.15
N PHE A 244 -2.72 2.95 7.07
CA PHE A 244 -2.58 4.41 7.06
C PHE A 244 -3.91 5.12 7.35
N VAL A 245 -5.03 4.44 7.12
CA VAL A 245 -6.36 4.89 7.58
C VAL A 245 -6.36 5.13 9.10
N GLY A 246 -5.66 4.32 9.89
CA GLY A 246 -5.54 4.54 11.33
C GLY A 246 -4.83 5.85 11.65
N VAL A 247 -3.67 6.07 11.03
CA VAL A 247 -2.83 7.27 11.23
C VAL A 247 -3.63 8.54 10.89
N THR A 248 -4.29 8.57 9.75
CA THR A 248 -5.07 9.74 9.29
C THR A 248 -6.29 10.02 10.16
N VAL A 249 -6.96 8.97 10.67
CA VAL A 249 -8.10 9.14 11.56
C VAL A 249 -7.68 9.77 12.90
N SER A 250 -6.49 9.44 13.42
CA SER A 250 -5.95 10.05 14.65
C SER A 250 -5.73 11.57 14.53
N GLU A 251 -5.63 12.09 13.31
CA GLU A 251 -5.43 13.52 13.02
C GLU A 251 -6.75 14.28 12.77
N THR A 252 -7.90 13.59 12.82
CA THR A 252 -9.22 14.23 12.69
C THR A 252 -9.67 14.87 14.00
N GLN A 253 -10.60 15.84 13.91
CA GLN A 253 -11.22 16.47 15.08
C GLN A 253 -12.05 15.48 15.91
N ASN A 254 -12.63 14.44 15.29
CA ASN A 254 -13.52 13.49 15.96
C ASN A 254 -13.18 12.03 15.60
N PRO A 255 -12.02 11.49 16.03
CA PRO A 255 -11.54 10.18 15.60
C PRO A 255 -12.52 9.03 15.90
N ARG A 256 -13.16 9.04 17.07
CA ARG A 256 -14.13 7.98 17.47
C ARG A 256 -15.37 7.90 16.55
N LYS A 257 -15.76 9.00 15.90
CA LYS A 257 -16.89 9.01 14.95
C LYS A 257 -16.45 8.62 13.54
N VAL A 258 -15.23 8.99 13.15
CA VAL A 258 -14.70 8.76 11.80
C VAL A 258 -14.15 7.33 11.66
N LEU A 259 -13.47 6.81 12.68
CA LEU A 259 -12.78 5.52 12.66
C LEU A 259 -13.68 4.35 12.23
N PRO A 260 -14.87 4.12 12.84
CA PRO A 260 -15.70 2.98 12.48
C PRO A 260 -16.17 3.05 11.02
N LYS A 261 -16.49 4.25 10.54
CA LYS A 261 -16.94 4.48 9.16
C LYS A 261 -15.81 4.20 8.17
N ALA A 262 -14.62 4.74 8.45
CA ALA A 262 -13.46 4.58 7.58
C ALA A 262 -13.06 3.10 7.44
N ILE A 263 -13.11 2.34 8.53
CA ILE A 263 -12.80 0.90 8.52
C ILE A 263 -13.89 0.10 7.82
N ASN A 264 -15.17 0.34 8.11
CA ASN A 264 -16.25 -0.41 7.48
C ASN A 264 -16.35 -0.17 5.96
N GLN A 265 -15.95 1.01 5.50
CA GLN A 265 -15.88 1.31 4.07
C GLN A 265 -14.77 0.56 3.32
N ILE A 266 -13.81 -0.07 4.01
CA ILE A 266 -12.75 -0.86 3.37
C ILE A 266 -13.33 -1.99 2.52
N ILE A 267 -14.38 -2.68 2.98
CA ILE A 267 -15.02 -3.76 2.21
C ILE A 267 -15.52 -3.23 0.87
N LEU A 268 -16.18 -2.06 0.87
CA LEU A 268 -16.67 -1.46 -0.36
C LEU A 268 -15.51 -1.12 -1.32
N ARG A 269 -14.38 -0.65 -0.78
CA ARG A 269 -13.16 -0.36 -1.57
C ARG A 269 -12.57 -1.62 -2.19
N VAL A 270 -12.50 -2.72 -1.43
CA VAL A 270 -12.09 -4.04 -1.93
C VAL A 270 -13.00 -4.49 -3.08
N LEU A 271 -14.32 -4.43 -2.88
CA LEU A 271 -15.27 -4.92 -3.89
C LEU A 271 -15.29 -4.07 -5.16
N ILE A 272 -15.25 -2.74 -5.05
CA ILE A 272 -15.33 -1.86 -6.22
C ILE A 272 -13.97 -1.74 -6.92
N PHE A 273 -12.94 -1.31 -6.18
CA PHE A 273 -11.67 -0.90 -6.80
C PHE A 273 -10.75 -2.06 -7.15
N TYR A 274 -10.88 -3.20 -6.48
CA TYR A 274 -10.09 -4.39 -6.77
C TYR A 274 -10.91 -5.40 -7.57
N VAL A 275 -11.97 -5.93 -6.96
CA VAL A 275 -12.78 -6.99 -7.59
C VAL A 275 -13.50 -6.46 -8.83
N GLY A 276 -14.19 -5.32 -8.72
CA GLY A 276 -14.89 -4.69 -9.84
C GLY A 276 -13.95 -4.35 -10.99
N ALA A 277 -12.76 -3.82 -10.69
CA ALA A 277 -11.73 -3.55 -11.68
C ALA A 277 -11.26 -4.83 -12.41
N LEU A 278 -10.94 -5.89 -11.67
CA LEU A 278 -10.48 -7.17 -12.24
C LEU A 278 -11.57 -7.86 -13.07
N VAL A 279 -12.81 -7.82 -12.61
CA VAL A 279 -13.97 -8.32 -13.38
C VAL A 279 -14.11 -7.52 -14.66
N ALA A 280 -14.10 -6.18 -14.60
CA ALA A 280 -14.19 -5.33 -15.79
C ALA A 280 -13.07 -5.61 -16.80
N ILE A 281 -11.84 -5.77 -16.31
CA ILE A 281 -10.69 -6.16 -17.13
C ILE A 281 -10.96 -7.49 -17.84
N MET A 282 -11.35 -8.53 -17.09
CA MET A 282 -11.50 -9.87 -17.67
C MET A 282 -12.81 -10.06 -18.45
N LEU A 283 -13.79 -9.17 -18.30
CA LEU A 283 -14.94 -9.12 -19.20
C LEU A 283 -14.54 -8.65 -20.59
N ILE A 284 -13.58 -7.73 -20.70
CA ILE A 284 -13.10 -7.22 -21.99
C ILE A 284 -11.95 -8.07 -22.52
N VAL A 285 -11.01 -8.45 -21.67
CA VAL A 285 -9.76 -9.11 -22.08
C VAL A 285 -9.78 -10.57 -21.61
N PRO A 286 -9.77 -11.54 -22.54
CA PRO A 286 -9.65 -12.95 -22.17
C PRO A 286 -8.43 -13.17 -21.28
N TRP A 287 -8.60 -13.85 -20.14
CA TRP A 287 -7.52 -14.00 -19.14
C TRP A 287 -6.27 -14.71 -19.70
N ARG A 288 -6.41 -15.49 -20.78
CA ARG A 288 -5.31 -16.19 -21.47
C ARG A 288 -4.44 -15.28 -22.34
N SER A 289 -4.85 -14.02 -22.52
CA SER A 289 -4.10 -12.99 -23.24
C SER A 289 -3.03 -12.33 -22.35
N PHE A 290 -3.12 -12.48 -21.02
CA PHE A 290 -2.10 -11.99 -20.09
C PHE A 290 -0.90 -12.95 -20.10
N ARG A 291 0.16 -12.56 -20.81
CA ARG A 291 1.41 -13.31 -20.94
C ARG A 291 2.59 -12.38 -20.70
N PRO A 292 3.76 -12.91 -20.30
CA PRO A 292 4.97 -12.11 -20.20
C PRO A 292 5.55 -11.79 -21.59
N ASN A 293 6.13 -10.60 -21.73
CA ASN A 293 7.05 -10.24 -22.80
C ASN A 293 8.36 -11.03 -22.72
N ALA A 294 9.21 -10.93 -23.74
CA ALA A 294 10.50 -11.61 -23.79
C ALA A 294 11.42 -11.21 -22.62
N ASP A 295 11.27 -9.98 -22.12
CA ASP A 295 11.97 -9.43 -20.95
C ASP A 295 11.27 -9.77 -19.59
N GLY A 296 10.18 -10.54 -19.63
CA GLY A 296 9.40 -10.91 -18.44
C GLY A 296 8.42 -9.84 -17.95
N SER A 297 8.35 -8.68 -18.61
CA SER A 297 7.40 -7.62 -18.28
C SER A 297 5.98 -7.97 -18.73
N PHE A 298 4.98 -7.29 -18.15
CA PHE A 298 3.58 -7.46 -18.52
C PHE A 298 3.00 -6.12 -18.94
N THR A 299 2.30 -6.10 -20.07
CA THR A 299 1.47 -4.95 -20.45
C THR A 299 0.38 -4.75 -19.39
N SER A 300 0.14 -3.51 -18.98
CA SER A 300 -0.83 -3.22 -17.92
C SER A 300 -2.26 -3.58 -18.38
N PRO A 301 -3.02 -4.37 -17.61
CA PRO A 301 -4.40 -4.73 -17.96
C PRO A 301 -5.32 -3.53 -18.20
N PHE A 302 -5.05 -2.42 -17.51
CA PHE A 302 -5.78 -1.17 -17.68
C PHE A 302 -5.55 -0.55 -19.06
N VAL A 303 -4.33 -0.62 -19.59
CA VAL A 303 -4.03 -0.17 -20.97
C VAL A 303 -4.79 -1.01 -21.98
N MET A 304 -4.82 -2.33 -21.77
CA MET A 304 -5.50 -3.26 -22.69
C MET A 304 -6.98 -2.94 -22.84
N VAL A 305 -7.68 -2.71 -21.71
CA VAL A 305 -9.11 -2.37 -21.69
C VAL A 305 -9.42 -1.15 -22.56
N PHE A 306 -8.73 -0.02 -22.31
CA PHE A 306 -9.02 1.21 -23.04
C PHE A 306 -8.58 1.14 -24.51
N ARG A 307 -7.49 0.41 -24.80
CA ARG A 307 -7.05 0.20 -26.18
C ARG A 307 -8.07 -0.63 -26.97
N TYR A 308 -8.62 -1.69 -26.39
CA TYR A 308 -9.69 -2.46 -27.01
C TYR A 308 -11.02 -1.70 -27.12
N ALA A 309 -11.28 -0.76 -26.21
CA ALA A 309 -12.40 0.16 -26.31
C ALA A 309 -12.22 1.23 -27.42
N GLY A 310 -11.11 1.21 -28.17
CA GLY A 310 -10.83 2.14 -29.27
C GLY A 310 -10.18 3.45 -28.86
N VAL A 311 -9.69 3.57 -27.61
CA VAL A 311 -9.00 4.78 -27.15
C VAL A 311 -7.53 4.69 -27.56
N ASP A 312 -7.16 5.41 -28.62
CA ASP A 312 -5.83 5.24 -29.19
C ASP A 312 -4.69 5.65 -28.24
N TRP A 313 -4.93 6.70 -27.47
CA TRP A 313 -4.03 7.28 -26.46
C TRP A 313 -4.19 6.62 -25.07
N ALA A 314 -4.83 5.45 -24.99
CA ALA A 314 -5.10 4.69 -23.76
C ALA A 314 -3.84 4.47 -22.91
N ALA A 315 -2.71 4.15 -23.55
CA ALA A 315 -1.45 3.91 -22.86
C ALA A 315 -0.99 5.16 -22.11
N ALA A 316 -0.97 6.32 -22.78
CA ALA A 316 -0.60 7.60 -22.16
C ALA A 316 -1.54 7.94 -21.00
N LEU A 317 -2.86 7.78 -21.16
CA LEU A 317 -3.83 8.01 -20.08
C LEU A 317 -3.52 7.16 -18.85
N VAL A 318 -3.39 5.86 -19.04
CA VAL A 318 -3.21 4.93 -17.94
C VAL A 318 -1.87 5.17 -17.26
N PHE A 319 -0.78 5.32 -18.00
CA PHE A 319 0.53 5.61 -17.40
C PHE A 319 0.54 6.93 -16.64
N PHE A 320 -0.14 7.97 -17.14
CA PHE A 320 -0.33 9.21 -16.39
C PHE A 320 -1.04 8.97 -15.06
N VAL A 321 -2.15 8.22 -15.06
CA VAL A 321 -2.86 7.87 -13.83
C VAL A 321 -1.99 7.04 -12.89
N VAL A 322 -1.22 6.09 -13.39
CA VAL A 322 -0.34 5.26 -12.54
C VAL A 322 0.79 6.09 -11.93
N ILE A 323 1.36 7.06 -12.65
CA ILE A 323 2.31 8.02 -12.07
C ILE A 323 1.65 8.79 -10.93
N THR A 324 0.41 9.28 -11.10
CA THR A 324 -0.32 9.95 -10.00
C THR A 324 -0.64 9.01 -8.83
N ALA A 325 -0.89 7.72 -9.11
CA ALA A 325 -1.12 6.70 -8.09
C ALA A 325 0.14 6.47 -7.24
N ALA A 326 1.30 6.37 -7.90
CA ALA A 326 2.59 6.26 -7.25
C ALA A 326 2.97 7.53 -6.48
N SER A 327 2.67 8.71 -7.03
CA SER A 327 2.84 10.00 -6.32
C SER A 327 2.08 10.01 -4.99
N SER A 328 0.81 9.60 -5.00
CA SER A 328 -0.04 9.59 -3.81
C SER A 328 0.46 8.58 -2.76
N SER A 329 0.90 7.40 -3.22
CA SER A 329 1.50 6.39 -2.34
C SER A 329 2.79 6.91 -1.70
N LEU A 330 3.73 7.46 -2.49
CA LEU A 330 4.96 8.07 -1.99
C LEU A 330 4.71 9.24 -1.04
N ASN A 331 3.72 10.08 -1.35
CA ASN A 331 3.36 11.23 -0.52
C ASN A 331 2.86 10.77 0.86
N SER A 332 1.91 9.82 0.91
CA SER A 332 1.39 9.24 2.16
C SER A 332 2.48 8.50 2.95
N LEU A 333 3.40 7.86 2.24
CA LEU A 333 4.52 7.13 2.80
C LEU A 333 5.55 8.03 3.46
N LEU A 334 6.00 9.09 2.78
CA LEU A 334 6.92 10.08 3.36
C LEU A 334 6.31 10.74 4.60
N TYR A 335 5.01 11.02 4.55
CA TYR A 335 4.24 11.54 5.69
C TYR A 335 4.26 10.60 6.89
N SER A 336 4.00 9.30 6.66
CA SER A 336 3.97 8.25 7.68
C SER A 336 5.38 7.95 8.22
N ALA A 337 6.36 7.81 7.33
CA ALA A 337 7.74 7.47 7.67
C ALA A 337 8.39 8.57 8.52
N GLY A 338 8.18 9.84 8.15
CA GLY A 338 8.67 10.97 8.93
C GLY A 338 8.13 11.00 10.35
N ARG A 339 6.83 10.76 10.54
CA ARG A 339 6.18 10.71 11.87
C ARG A 339 6.60 9.51 12.68
N ASN A 340 6.71 8.34 12.05
CA ASN A 340 7.14 7.13 12.71
C ASN A 340 8.58 7.28 13.23
N LEU A 341 9.49 7.73 12.37
CA LEU A 341 10.88 7.97 12.75
C LEU A 341 11.02 9.08 13.79
N PHE A 342 10.20 10.14 13.71
CA PHE A 342 10.13 11.15 14.77
C PHE A 342 9.75 10.52 16.12
N GLN A 343 8.75 9.64 16.17
CA GLN A 343 8.36 8.95 17.41
C GLN A 343 9.46 8.00 17.92
N LEU A 344 10.12 7.26 17.03
CA LEU A 344 11.26 6.42 17.40
C LEU A 344 12.41 7.23 17.99
N ALA A 345 12.64 8.41 17.43
CA ALA A 345 13.68 9.34 17.87
C ALA A 345 13.41 9.91 19.26
N ALA A 346 12.15 9.98 19.71
CA ALA A 346 11.78 10.44 21.06
C ALA A 346 12.41 9.58 22.17
N ALA A 347 12.54 8.27 21.94
CA ALA A 347 13.16 7.34 22.87
C ALA A 347 14.70 7.33 22.78
N GLY A 348 15.28 7.95 21.75
CA GLY A 348 16.69 7.89 21.44
C GLY A 348 17.53 8.90 22.22
N ARG A 349 18.58 8.42 22.91
CA ARG A 349 19.49 9.29 23.68
C ARG A 349 20.63 9.89 22.86
N SER A 350 20.89 9.39 21.64
CA SER A 350 22.02 9.83 20.82
C SER A 350 21.77 11.23 20.20
N PRO A 351 22.84 12.00 19.90
CA PRO A 351 22.70 13.33 19.26
C PRO A 351 21.95 13.28 17.93
N VAL A 352 22.15 12.21 17.15
CA VAL A 352 21.44 11.98 15.87
C VAL A 352 19.95 11.78 16.10
N MET A 353 19.56 10.94 17.07
CA MET A 353 18.14 10.74 17.39
C MET A 353 17.50 12.03 17.93
N ARG A 354 18.15 12.76 18.84
CA ARG A 354 17.62 14.05 19.30
C ARG A 354 17.44 15.05 18.15
N SER A 355 18.34 15.03 17.16
CA SER A 355 18.22 15.85 15.96
C SER A 355 16.99 15.50 15.14
N LEU A 356 16.64 14.20 15.03
CA LEU A 356 15.46 13.73 14.30
C LEU A 356 14.15 14.05 15.04
N HIS A 357 14.16 14.10 16.38
CA HIS A 357 13.03 14.55 17.20
C HIS A 357 12.93 16.09 17.25
N THR A 358 12.96 16.74 16.09
CA THR A 358 12.77 18.19 15.97
C THR A 358 11.68 18.53 14.96
N ILE A 359 10.82 19.47 15.34
CA ILE A 359 9.74 19.97 14.49
C ILE A 359 10.20 21.25 13.80
N SER A 360 9.92 21.37 12.51
CA SER A 360 10.27 22.56 11.72
C SER A 360 9.40 23.75 12.13
N ARG A 361 10.00 24.94 12.26
CA ARG A 361 9.28 26.15 12.69
C ARG A 361 8.24 26.65 11.67
N ARG A 362 8.51 26.49 10.37
CA ARG A 362 7.63 26.99 9.29
C ARG A 362 6.51 26.01 8.95
N GLY A 363 6.85 24.73 8.74
CA GLY A 363 5.89 23.72 8.29
C GLY A 363 5.25 22.90 9.43
N LYS A 364 5.77 23.01 10.66
CA LYS A 364 5.34 22.23 11.84
C LYS A 364 5.31 20.71 11.58
N VAL A 365 6.31 20.24 10.85
CA VAL A 365 6.51 18.82 10.47
C VAL A 365 7.91 18.34 10.87
N PRO A 366 8.11 17.02 11.07
CA PRO A 366 9.42 16.44 11.41
C PRO A 366 10.36 16.38 10.19
N ALA A 367 10.81 17.56 9.73
CA ALA A 367 11.51 17.74 8.45
C ALA A 367 12.74 16.85 8.29
N ARG A 368 13.57 16.71 9.34
CA ARG A 368 14.79 15.89 9.27
C ARG A 368 14.49 14.40 9.12
N ALA A 369 13.43 13.91 9.76
CA ALA A 369 12.99 12.53 9.64
C ALA A 369 12.43 12.23 8.25
N ILE A 370 11.68 13.17 7.66
CA ILE A 370 11.18 13.09 6.28
C ILE A 370 12.36 13.02 5.29
N VAL A 371 13.31 13.95 5.41
CA VAL A 371 14.48 14.00 4.52
C VAL A 371 15.33 12.74 4.64
N LEU A 372 15.59 12.25 5.85
CA LEU A 372 16.35 11.00 6.03
C LEU A 372 15.64 9.80 5.38
N SER A 373 14.32 9.72 5.53
CA SER A 373 13.51 8.67 4.88
C SER A 373 13.59 8.77 3.35
N GLY A 374 13.49 10.00 2.81
CA GLY A 374 13.67 10.23 1.36
C GLY A 374 15.06 9.85 0.86
N VAL A 375 16.12 10.20 1.58
CA VAL A 375 17.49 9.82 1.20
C VAL A 375 17.66 8.30 1.14
N LEU A 376 17.06 7.55 2.06
CA LEU A 376 17.11 6.08 2.02
C LEU A 376 16.30 5.50 0.85
N ILE A 377 15.19 6.13 0.47
CA ILE A 377 14.41 5.73 -0.72
C ILE A 377 15.23 5.94 -2.01
N LEU A 378 16.13 6.94 -2.07
CA LEU A 378 17.06 7.14 -3.21
C LEU A 378 18.07 6.01 -3.40
N LEU A 379 18.17 5.05 -2.48
CA LEU A 379 18.94 3.83 -2.72
C LEU A 379 18.30 2.96 -3.82
N SER A 380 17.02 3.14 -4.12
CA SER A 380 16.30 2.41 -5.18
C SER A 380 16.98 2.52 -6.56
N PRO A 381 17.19 3.72 -7.15
CA PRO A 381 17.88 3.85 -8.43
C PRO A 381 19.32 3.34 -8.38
N VAL A 382 20.01 3.50 -7.25
CA VAL A 382 21.39 2.99 -7.09
C VAL A 382 21.43 1.47 -7.17
N LEU A 383 20.52 0.79 -6.46
CA LEU A 383 20.43 -0.67 -6.51
C LEU A 383 20.02 -1.17 -7.89
N HIS A 384 19.14 -0.45 -8.59
CA HIS A 384 18.74 -0.81 -9.96
C HIS A 384 19.91 -0.78 -10.96
N MET A 385 20.91 0.06 -10.73
CA MET A 385 22.12 0.12 -11.58
C MET A 385 23.11 -1.03 -11.30
N LEU A 386 22.92 -1.82 -10.24
CA LEU A 386 23.82 -2.91 -9.89
C LEU A 386 23.49 -4.19 -10.67
N PRO A 387 24.49 -4.94 -11.15
CA PRO A 387 24.29 -6.24 -11.77
C PRO A 387 23.53 -7.19 -10.83
N GLY A 388 22.52 -7.89 -11.35
CA GLY A 388 21.71 -8.86 -10.59
C GLY A 388 20.45 -8.29 -9.91
N PHE A 389 20.18 -6.99 -10.03
CA PHE A 389 18.99 -6.32 -9.50
C PHE A 389 18.00 -5.92 -10.61
N GLU A 390 17.74 -6.82 -11.56
CA GLU A 390 16.91 -6.52 -12.74
C GLU A 390 15.44 -6.26 -12.38
N ASN A 391 14.91 -6.92 -11.34
CA ASN A 391 13.54 -6.75 -10.85
C ASN A 391 13.47 -6.11 -9.46
N THR A 392 14.00 -4.88 -9.33
CA THR A 392 13.99 -4.13 -8.06
C THR A 392 12.58 -3.93 -7.50
N PHE A 393 11.56 -3.81 -8.34
CA PHE A 393 10.17 -3.67 -7.90
C PHE A 393 9.72 -4.91 -7.10
N VAL A 394 9.80 -6.11 -7.69
CA VAL A 394 9.40 -7.35 -6.98
C VAL A 394 10.28 -7.58 -5.75
N LEU A 395 11.56 -7.24 -5.82
CA LEU A 395 12.48 -7.32 -4.67
C LEU A 395 11.99 -6.48 -3.49
N PHE A 396 11.76 -5.18 -3.69
CA PHE A 396 11.39 -4.27 -2.60
C PHE A 396 10.00 -4.58 -2.05
N THR A 397 9.03 -4.86 -2.92
CA THR A 397 7.68 -5.27 -2.50
C THR A 397 7.70 -6.59 -1.72
N SER A 398 8.53 -7.55 -2.11
CA SER A 398 8.64 -8.81 -1.37
C SER A 398 9.32 -8.64 -0.01
N CYS A 399 10.35 -7.78 0.07
CA CYS A 399 11.01 -7.44 1.33
C CYS A 399 10.07 -6.70 2.28
N SER A 400 9.27 -5.74 1.78
CA SER A 400 8.27 -5.04 2.59
C SER A 400 7.23 -6.03 3.11
N SER A 401 6.67 -6.87 2.22
CA SER A 401 5.69 -7.89 2.58
C SER A 401 6.21 -8.88 3.63
N ALA A 402 7.46 -9.35 3.48
CA ALA A 402 8.05 -10.30 4.41
C ALA A 402 8.11 -9.74 5.85
N VAL A 403 8.48 -8.46 6.01
CA VAL A 403 8.65 -7.85 7.33
C VAL A 403 7.30 -7.37 7.91
N ILE A 404 6.43 -6.78 7.09
CA ILE A 404 5.14 -6.24 7.55
C ILE A 404 4.19 -7.32 8.05
N ILE A 405 4.27 -8.54 7.48
CA ILE A 405 3.49 -9.70 7.95
C ILE A 405 3.77 -9.98 9.44
N PHE A 406 5.03 -9.89 9.89
CA PHE A 406 5.34 -10.07 11.31
C PHE A 406 4.71 -8.99 12.18
N ILE A 407 4.70 -7.75 11.71
CA ILE A 407 4.07 -6.63 12.42
C ILE A 407 2.55 -6.82 12.49
N TYR A 408 1.91 -7.30 11.43
CA TYR A 408 0.47 -7.59 11.43
C TYR A 408 0.12 -8.74 12.37
N ILE A 409 0.93 -9.81 12.40
CA ILE A 409 0.77 -10.92 13.37
C ILE A 409 0.93 -10.39 14.80
N LEU A 410 1.96 -9.60 15.08
CA LEU A 410 2.16 -8.98 16.41
C LEU A 410 1.00 -8.07 16.78
N THR A 411 0.42 -7.33 15.83
CA THR A 411 -0.75 -6.48 16.05
C THR A 411 -1.98 -7.30 16.45
N LEU A 412 -2.23 -8.43 15.78
CA LEU A 412 -3.33 -9.33 16.13
C LEU A 412 -3.12 -10.00 17.51
N LEU A 413 -1.87 -10.34 17.85
CA LEU A 413 -1.53 -10.84 19.18
C LEU A 413 -1.73 -9.77 20.26
N ALA A 414 -1.33 -8.52 19.99
CA ALA A 414 -1.57 -7.38 20.86
C ALA A 414 -3.08 -7.13 21.06
N HIS A 415 -3.87 -7.21 19.98
CA HIS A 415 -5.34 -7.11 20.04
C HIS A 415 -5.96 -8.22 20.88
N ARG A 416 -5.50 -9.47 20.74
CA ARG A 416 -5.97 -10.58 21.58
C ARG A 416 -5.70 -10.33 23.07
N ARG A 417 -4.54 -9.76 23.39
CA ARG A 417 -4.15 -9.44 24.77
C ARG A 417 -4.89 -8.23 25.33
N TYR A 418 -5.15 -7.23 24.49
CA TYR A 418 -6.07 -6.12 24.78
C TYR A 418 -7.48 -6.61 25.15
N ARG A 419 -8.04 -7.53 24.37
CA ARG A 419 -9.37 -8.11 24.62
C ARG A 419 -9.49 -8.86 25.95
N THR A 420 -8.36 -9.23 26.56
CA THR A 420 -8.29 -9.88 27.87
C THR A 420 -7.77 -8.97 28.97
N SER A 421 -7.39 -7.73 28.66
CA SER A 421 -6.87 -6.79 29.64
C SER A 421 -7.99 -5.94 30.26
N PRO A 422 -7.73 -5.30 31.42
CA PRO A 422 -8.67 -4.35 32.02
C PRO A 422 -8.93 -3.11 31.16
N ASP A 423 -8.07 -2.81 30.17
CA ASP A 423 -8.21 -1.64 29.29
C ASP A 423 -9.33 -1.78 28.25
N PHE A 424 -9.91 -2.98 28.13
CA PHE A 424 -10.92 -3.30 27.14
C PHE A 424 -12.18 -2.44 27.30
N MET A 425 -12.65 -1.85 26.20
CA MET A 425 -13.87 -1.04 26.15
C MET A 425 -15.01 -1.82 25.47
N PRO A 426 -15.96 -2.42 26.22
CA PRO A 426 -17.05 -3.20 25.66
C PRO A 426 -18.07 -2.38 24.87
N ASP A 427 -18.23 -1.10 25.19
CA ASP A 427 -19.20 -0.21 24.51
C ASP A 427 -18.61 0.49 23.28
N GLY A 428 -17.44 0.04 22.81
CA GLY A 428 -16.69 0.65 21.72
C GLY A 428 -16.88 0.02 20.34
N PHE A 429 -15.97 0.35 19.43
CA PHE A 429 -15.85 -0.34 18.15
C PHE A 429 -15.15 -1.69 18.33
N ILE A 430 -15.85 -2.80 18.03
CA ILE A 430 -15.38 -4.15 18.35
C ILE A 430 -15.19 -5.02 17.11
N MET A 431 -14.11 -5.79 17.03
CA MET A 431 -13.94 -6.87 16.06
C MET A 431 -14.82 -8.08 16.44
N PRO A 432 -15.72 -8.54 15.55
CA PRO A 432 -16.58 -9.68 15.83
C PRO A 432 -15.76 -10.98 15.94
N ALA A 433 -16.16 -11.84 16.87
CA ALA A 433 -15.58 -13.18 17.07
C ALA A 433 -14.03 -13.21 17.11
N TYR A 434 -13.40 -12.22 17.78
CA TYR A 434 -11.95 -11.97 17.74
C TYR A 434 -11.04 -13.20 17.92
N ARG A 435 -11.47 -14.22 18.69
CA ARG A 435 -10.71 -15.46 18.88
C ARG A 435 -10.60 -16.27 17.59
N VAL A 436 -11.69 -16.35 16.82
CA VAL A 436 -11.76 -17.10 15.56
C VAL A 436 -11.21 -16.24 14.43
N THR A 437 -11.71 -15.01 14.30
CA THR A 437 -11.32 -14.11 13.21
C THR A 437 -9.87 -13.66 13.32
N GLY A 438 -9.36 -13.41 14.53
CA GLY A 438 -7.95 -13.13 14.76
C GLY A 438 -7.03 -14.32 14.49
N ALA A 439 -7.42 -15.54 14.90
CA ALA A 439 -6.65 -16.75 14.61
C ALA A 439 -6.63 -17.07 13.10
N LEU A 440 -7.76 -16.91 12.42
CA LEU A 440 -7.87 -17.06 10.97
C LEU A 440 -6.95 -16.08 10.24
N ALA A 441 -6.94 -14.81 10.65
CA ALA A 441 -6.08 -13.79 10.05
C ALA A 441 -4.59 -14.11 10.26
N ILE A 442 -4.18 -14.55 11.46
CA ILE A 442 -2.80 -14.99 11.72
C ILE A 442 -2.43 -16.18 10.83
N ALA A 443 -3.27 -17.21 10.75
CA ALA A 443 -3.02 -18.38 9.91
C ALA A 443 -2.87 -18.01 8.43
N PHE A 444 -3.69 -17.08 7.95
CA PHE A 444 -3.62 -16.60 6.57
C PHE A 444 -2.38 -15.75 6.30
N PHE A 445 -1.95 -14.90 7.24
CA PHE A 445 -0.68 -14.18 7.12
C PHE A 445 0.53 -15.12 7.09
N VAL A 446 0.50 -16.21 7.88
CA VAL A 446 1.50 -17.27 7.80
C VAL A 446 1.47 -17.95 6.43
N LEU A 447 0.28 -18.23 5.87
CA LEU A 447 0.15 -18.78 4.52
C LEU A 447 0.74 -17.84 3.45
N ILE A 448 0.44 -16.54 3.51
CA ILE A 448 1.05 -15.55 2.61
C ILE A 448 2.57 -15.60 2.77
N TYR A 449 3.08 -15.56 4.00
CA TYR A 449 4.52 -15.61 4.24
C TYR A 449 5.19 -16.85 3.63
N LEU A 450 4.56 -18.02 3.81
CA LEU A 450 5.05 -19.27 3.21
C LEU A 450 5.00 -19.25 1.68
N SER A 451 4.02 -18.57 1.08
CA SER A 451 3.95 -18.43 -0.37
C SER A 451 5.14 -17.67 -0.97
N LEU A 452 5.81 -16.79 -0.20
CA LEU A 452 7.01 -16.09 -0.67
C LEU A 452 8.18 -17.05 -0.95
N PHE A 453 8.18 -18.27 -0.42
CA PHE A 453 9.23 -19.27 -0.72
C PHE A 453 9.03 -19.97 -2.07
N LEU A 454 7.84 -19.86 -2.65
CA LEU A 454 7.46 -20.60 -3.85
C LEU A 454 8.09 -20.00 -5.11
N ALA A 455 8.06 -18.67 -5.27
CA ALA A 455 8.66 -18.01 -6.43
C ALA A 455 10.16 -17.71 -6.21
N PRO A 456 11.02 -17.90 -7.23
CA PRO A 456 12.45 -17.59 -7.13
C PRO A 456 12.73 -16.14 -6.71
N ASP A 457 12.02 -15.19 -7.32
CA ASP A 457 12.20 -13.74 -7.11
C ASP A 457 11.84 -13.29 -5.68
N THR A 458 10.97 -14.03 -5.00
CA THR A 458 10.45 -13.68 -3.66
C THR A 458 11.13 -14.47 -2.54
N ARG A 459 11.84 -15.56 -2.87
CA ARG A 459 12.45 -16.47 -1.90
C ARG A 459 13.58 -15.82 -1.10
N TYR A 460 14.47 -15.10 -1.76
CA TYR A 460 15.55 -14.38 -1.07
C TYR A 460 15.01 -13.32 -0.10
N PRO A 461 14.05 -12.45 -0.50
CA PRO A 461 13.32 -11.58 0.43
C PRO A 461 12.73 -12.31 1.64
N ALA A 462 12.11 -13.47 1.44
CA ALA A 462 11.53 -14.25 2.53
C ALA A 462 12.60 -14.69 3.54
N ILE A 463 13.73 -15.23 3.05
CA ILE A 463 14.86 -15.64 3.91
C ILE A 463 15.40 -14.43 4.67
N LEU A 464 15.61 -13.30 4.00
CA LEU A 464 16.08 -12.06 4.65
C LEU A 464 15.10 -11.57 5.72
N GLY A 465 13.78 -11.69 5.48
CA GLY A 465 12.76 -11.40 6.47
C GLY A 465 12.89 -12.29 7.72
N LEU A 466 13.10 -13.60 7.55
CA LEU A 466 13.33 -14.51 8.69
C LEU A 466 14.61 -14.14 9.46
N VAL A 467 15.70 -13.86 8.74
CA VAL A 467 16.96 -13.43 9.36
C VAL A 467 16.75 -12.13 10.13
N TRP A 468 16.01 -11.17 9.56
CA TRP A 468 15.66 -9.92 10.23
C TRP A 468 14.85 -10.17 11.51
N LEU A 469 13.82 -11.01 11.45
CA LEU A 469 13.02 -11.38 12.62
C LEU A 469 13.87 -12.03 13.72
N LEU A 470 14.70 -13.01 13.36
CA LEU A 470 15.50 -13.77 14.33
C LEU A 470 16.62 -12.92 14.93
N VAL A 471 17.36 -12.19 14.10
CA VAL A 471 18.52 -11.41 14.53
C VAL A 471 18.07 -10.10 15.17
N PHE A 472 17.36 -9.23 14.42
CA PHE A 472 16.97 -7.92 14.94
C PHE A 472 15.88 -8.03 16.00
N GLY A 473 14.89 -8.92 15.80
CA GLY A 473 13.89 -9.22 16.83
C GLY A 473 14.52 -9.82 18.08
N GLY A 474 15.47 -10.75 17.94
CA GLY A 474 16.23 -11.31 19.05
C GLY A 474 17.02 -10.26 19.83
N ILE A 475 17.72 -9.35 19.15
CA ILE A 475 18.44 -8.23 19.76
C ILE A 475 17.48 -7.30 20.53
N CYS A 476 16.34 -6.97 19.94
CA CYS A 476 15.34 -6.09 20.58
C CYS A 476 14.76 -6.71 21.86
N LEU A 477 14.45 -8.02 21.82
CA LEU A 477 13.96 -8.76 22.99
C LEU A 477 15.03 -8.89 24.07
N TRP A 478 16.28 -9.11 23.69
CA TRP A 478 17.39 -9.21 24.63
C TRP A 478 17.65 -7.87 25.33
N LYS A 479 17.66 -6.76 24.58
CA LYS A 479 17.91 -5.41 25.10
C LYS A 479 16.86 -4.95 26.12
N HIS A 480 15.60 -5.34 25.94
CA HIS A 480 14.48 -4.98 26.81
C HIS A 480 14.05 -6.12 27.75
N LYS A 481 14.92 -7.10 27.97
CA LYS A 481 14.65 -8.22 28.86
C LYS A 481 14.50 -7.73 30.30
N GLY A 482 13.34 -7.99 30.90
CA GLY A 482 13.04 -7.62 32.29
C GLY A 482 12.38 -6.26 32.46
N GLU A 483 12.15 -5.50 31.39
CA GLU A 483 11.30 -4.30 31.46
C GLU A 483 9.83 -4.73 31.64
N PRO A 484 9.09 -4.17 32.61
CA PRO A 484 7.66 -4.44 32.75
C PRO A 484 6.92 -3.96 31.51
N LEU A 485 5.74 -4.54 31.26
CA LEU A 485 4.82 -4.02 30.25
C LEU A 485 4.55 -2.54 30.58
N SER A 486 4.53 -1.67 29.56
CA SER A 486 4.21 -0.25 29.76
C SER A 486 2.75 -0.11 30.17
N VAL A 487 2.53 -0.17 31.48
CA VAL A 487 1.27 0.19 32.12
C VAL A 487 1.47 1.64 32.56
N ASP A 488 0.98 2.55 31.72
CA ASP A 488 0.28 3.81 32.08
C ASP A 488 -0.05 4.58 30.79
#